data_AF-A0A972Y2E5-F1
#
_entry.id   AF-A0A972Y2E5-F1
#
_cell.length_a   1.000
_cell.length_b   1.000
_cell.length_c   1.000
_cell.angle_alpha   90.00
_cell.angle_beta   90.00
_cell.angle_gamma   90.00
#
_symmetry.space_group_name_H-M   'P 1'
#
loop_
_entity.id
_entity.type
_entity.pdbx_description
1 polymer ?
#
loop_
_entity_poly.entity_id
_entity_poly.type
_entity_poly.pdbx_seq_one_letter_code
_entity_poly.pdbx_strand_id
1 'polypeptide(L)' 'MGRPKKKTAEVIVKDIKRQTIQKFNAEEKIHIVLEGLKGESSIAKISRREAILSALYYKWSKDFLKAIIDQ' A
#
# COMPACT_ATOMS: atom_id res chain seq x y z
N MET A 1 -31.91 21.75 -18.34
CA MET A 1 -31.40 20.36 -18.15
C MET A 1 -29.93 20.33 -18.55
N GLY A 2 -29.02 20.07 -17.62
CA GLY A 2 -27.57 20.07 -17.89
C GLY A 2 -27.09 18.73 -18.47
N ARG A 3 -26.27 18.76 -19.53
CA ARG A 3 -25.63 17.58 -20.14
C ARG A 3 -24.78 16.82 -19.11
N PRO A 4 -24.83 15.48 -19.06
CA PRO A 4 -23.92 14.71 -18.21
C PRO A 4 -22.48 14.90 -18.72
N LYS A 5 -21.61 15.45 -17.86
CA LYS A 5 -20.16 15.54 -18.14
C LYS A 5 -19.59 14.13 -18.20
N LYS A 6 -19.07 13.74 -19.37
CA LYS A 6 -18.30 12.49 -19.53
C LYS A 6 -17.09 12.55 -18.57
N LYS A 7 -16.93 11.54 -17.71
CA LYS A 7 -15.77 11.45 -16.81
C LYS A 7 -14.50 11.35 -17.66
N THR A 8 -13.50 12.19 -17.39
CA THR A 8 -12.21 12.18 -18.09
C THR A 8 -11.43 10.91 -17.78
N ALA A 9 -10.54 10.49 -18.69
CA ALA A 9 -9.72 9.29 -18.55
C ALA A 9 -8.91 9.28 -17.24
N GLU A 10 -8.44 10.44 -16.78
CA GLU A 10 -7.71 10.60 -15.53
C GLU A 10 -8.55 10.24 -14.29
N VAL A 11 -9.83 10.62 -14.30
CA VAL A 11 -10.77 10.28 -13.21
C VAL A 11 -11.03 8.79 -13.20
N ILE A 12 -11.20 8.18 -14.37
CA ILE A 12 -11.41 6.74 -14.53
C ILE A 12 -10.17 5.97 -14.04
N VAL A 13 -8.95 6.40 -14.40
CA VAL A 13 -7.71 5.78 -13.93
C VAL A 13 -7.55 5.91 -12.41
N LYS A 14 -7.89 7.07 -11.82
CA LYS A 14 -7.90 7.23 -10.35
C LYS A 14 -8.91 6.30 -9.67
N ASP A 15 -10.10 6.14 -10.26
CA ASP A 15 -11.15 5.27 -9.74
C ASP A 15 -10.75 3.80 -9.82
N ILE A 16 -10.21 3.35 -10.96
CA ILE A 16 -9.65 2.00 -11.14
C ILE A 16 -8.54 1.75 -10.12
N LYS A 17 -7.58 2.67 -9.97
CA LYS A 17 -6.53 2.56 -8.96
C LYS A 17 -7.11 2.42 -7.55
N ARG A 18 -8.13 3.21 -7.20
CA ARG A 18 -8.80 3.10 -5.89
C ARG A 18 -9.51 1.76 -5.69
N GLN A 19 -10.12 1.21 -6.73
CA GLN A 19 -10.84 -0.07 -6.66
C GLN A 19 -9.89 -1.28 -6.62
N THR A 20 -8.75 -1.21 -7.29
CA THR A 20 -7.75 -2.30 -7.34
C THR A 20 -6.77 -2.28 -6.16
N ILE A 21 -6.69 -1.19 -5.38
CA ILE A 21 -5.87 -1.16 -4.16
C ILE A 21 -6.50 -2.09 -3.11
N GLN A 22 -5.81 -3.19 -2.82
CA GLN A 22 -6.11 -4.02 -1.67
C GLN A 22 -6.04 -3.17 -0.40
N LYS A 23 -7.14 -3.19 0.38
CA LYS A 23 -7.25 -2.42 1.62
C LYS A 23 -6.60 -3.22 2.73
N PHE A 24 -5.39 -2.83 3.12
CA PHE A 24 -4.74 -3.35 4.33
C PHE A 24 -5.15 -2.52 5.54
N ASN A 25 -5.60 -3.21 6.59
CA ASN A 25 -5.80 -2.59 7.89
C ASN A 25 -4.44 -2.27 8.55
N ALA A 26 -4.44 -1.50 9.64
CA ALA A 26 -3.21 -1.14 10.34
C ALA A 26 -2.44 -2.38 10.84
N GLU A 27 -3.14 -3.37 11.38
CA GLU A 27 -2.56 -4.61 11.91
C GLU A 27 -1.86 -5.45 10.82
N GLU A 28 -2.49 -5.58 9.65
CA GLU A 28 -1.90 -6.29 8.51
C GLU A 28 -0.63 -5.60 8.02
N LYS A 29 -0.64 -4.26 7.91
CA LYS A 29 0.55 -3.49 7.53
C LYS A 29 1.69 -3.70 8.52
N ILE A 30 1.39 -3.68 9.82
CA ILE A 30 2.39 -3.91 10.86
C ILE A 30 2.95 -5.33 10.75
N HIS A 31 2.11 -6.34 10.55
CA HIS A 31 2.57 -7.73 10.40
C HIS A 31 3.56 -7.89 9.24
N ILE A 32 3.22 -7.33 8.07
CA ILE A 32 4.05 -7.37 6.86
C ILE A 32 5.39 -6.66 7.08
N VAL A 33 5.37 -5.48 7.71
CA VAL A 33 6.60 -4.73 8.02
C VAL A 33 7.47 -5.51 9.01
N LEU A 34 6.88 -6.11 10.05
CA LEU A 34 7.62 -6.90 11.04
C LEU A 34 8.25 -8.16 10.42
N GLU A 35 7.55 -8.87 9.53
CA GLU A 35 8.12 -10.02 8.81
C GLU A 35 9.37 -9.62 8.02
N GLY A 36 9.33 -8.47 7.34
CA GLY A 36 10.47 -7.95 6.59
C GLY A 36 11.61 -7.43 7.48
N LEU A 37 11.31 -6.83 8.63
CA LEU A 37 12.32 -6.39 9.60
C LEU A 37 13.03 -7.55 10.31
N LYS A 38 12.31 -8.66 10.57
CA LYS A 38 12.91 -9.87 11.13
C LYS A 38 13.92 -10.55 10.19
N GLY A 39 13.82 -10.29 8.88
CA GLY A 39 14.74 -10.84 7.88
C GLY A 39 14.51 -12.31 7.53
N GLU A 40 13.40 -12.91 7.98
CA GLU A 40 13.06 -14.32 7.71
C GLU A 40 12.70 -14.58 6.23
N SER A 41 12.18 -13.55 5.55
CA SER A 41 11.90 -13.57 4.11
C SER A 41 12.42 -12.30 3.45
N SER A 42 12.95 -12.42 2.23
CA SER A 42 13.31 -11.25 1.43
C SER A 42 12.07 -10.39 1.14
N ILE A 43 12.24 -9.06 1.13
CA ILE A 43 11.18 -8.10 0.81
C ILE A 43 10.52 -8.41 -0.54
N ALA A 44 11.27 -8.94 -1.51
CA ALA A 44 10.71 -9.35 -2.80
C ALA A 44 9.74 -10.54 -2.68
N LYS A 45 10.00 -11.47 -1.76
CA LYS A 45 9.13 -12.63 -1.50
C LYS A 45 7.86 -12.20 -0.78
N ILE A 46 8.00 -11.34 0.24
CA ILE A 46 6.88 -10.74 0.98
C ILE A 46 5.99 -9.93 0.02
N SER A 47 6.60 -9.09 -0.83
CA SER A 47 5.87 -8.26 -1.80
C SER A 47 5.02 -9.08 -2.77
N ARG A 48 5.55 -10.22 -3.24
CA ARG A 48 4.80 -11.14 -4.11
C ARG A 48 3.68 -11.87 -3.37
N ARG A 49 3.94 -12.35 -2.16
CA ARG A 49 2.97 -13.08 -1.32
C ARG A 49 1.77 -12.22 -0.95
N GLU A 50 2.04 -10.99 -0.52
CA GLU A 50 1.04 -10.04 -0.05
C GLU A 50 0.45 -9.19 -1.19
N ALA A 51 0.85 -9.45 -2.44
CA ALA A 51 0.45 -8.68 -3.62
C ALA A 51 0.66 -7.15 -3.46
N ILE A 52 1.75 -6.76 -2.79
CA ILE A 52 2.14 -5.36 -2.61
C ILE A 52 3.33 -4.99 -3.49
N LEU A 53 3.43 -3.72 -3.82
CA LEU A 53 4.62 -3.16 -4.44
C LEU A 53 5.72 -3.00 -3.38
N SER A 54 6.97 -3.32 -3.70
CA SER A 54 8.10 -3.14 -2.78
C SER A 54 8.21 -1.69 -2.28
N ALA A 55 7.89 -0.71 -3.13
CA ALA A 55 7.85 0.70 -2.74
C ALA A 55 6.84 0.99 -1.62
N LEU A 56 5.72 0.27 -1.60
CA LEU A 56 4.69 0.38 -0.56
C LEU A 56 5.19 -0.20 0.77
N TYR A 57 5.88 -1.34 0.73
CA TYR A 57 6.56 -1.90 1.90
C TYR A 57 7.52 -0.89 2.53
N TYR A 58 8.42 -0.29 1.74
CA TYR A 58 9.40 0.66 2.28
C TYR A 58 8.74 1.92 2.84
N LYS A 59 7.65 2.37 2.24
CA LYS A 59 6.86 3.48 2.78
C LYS A 59 6.29 3.14 4.15
N TRP A 60 5.63 1.99 4.28
CA TRP A 60 5.08 1.55 5.58
C TRP A 60 6.16 1.31 6.62
N SER A 61 7.29 0.70 6.23
CA SER A 61 8.42 0.49 7.12
C SER A 61 8.98 1.81 7.65
N LYS A 62 9.13 2.81 6.78
CA LYS A 62 9.55 4.15 7.19
C LYS A 62 8.57 4.81 8.15
N ASP A 63 7.27 4.80 7.82
CA ASP A 63 6.23 5.39 8.66
C ASP A 63 6.16 4.69 10.04
N PHE A 64 6.27 3.36 10.06
CA PHE A 64 6.28 2.54 11.27
C PHE A 64 7.51 2.80 12.15
N LEU A 65 8.71 2.81 11.57
CA LEU A 65 9.95 3.09 12.31
C LEU A 65 9.96 4.53 12.83
N LYS A 66 9.47 5.50 12.05
CA LYS A 66 9.32 6.87 12.53
C LYS A 66 8.39 6.94 13.74
N ALA A 67 7.25 6.24 13.70
CA ALA A 67 6.34 6.22 14.83
C ALA A 67 6.96 5.60 16.10
N ILE A 68 7.91 4.67 15.96
CA ILE A 68 8.64 4.09 17.11
C ILE A 68 9.73 5.03 17.64
N ILE A 69 10.43 5.74 16.76
CA ILE A 69 11.57 6.59 17.12
C ILE A 69 11.14 7.98 17.62
N ASP A 70 10.02 8.50 17.10
CA ASP A 70 9.49 9.85 17.36
C ASP A 70 8.45 9.86 18.50
N GLN A 71 8.46 8.82 19.35
CA GLN A 71 7.61 8.65 20.53
C GLN A 71 8.44 8.82 21.79
#